data_AF-A0A3M1L4G2-F1
#
_entry.id   AF-A0A3M1L4G2-F1
#
_cell.length_a   1.000
_cell.length_b   1.000
_cell.length_c   1.000
_cell.angle_alpha   90.00
_cell.angle_beta   90.00
_cell.angle_gamma   90.00
#
_symmetry.space_group_name_H-M   'P 1'
#
loop_
_entity.id
_entity.type
_entity.pdbx_description
1 polymer ?
#
loop_
_entity_poly.entity_id
_entity_poly.type
_entity_poly.pdbx_seq_one_letter_code
_entity_poly.pdbx_strand_id
1 'polypeptide(L)'
;MELKDYKPKSFWQRPEGVTGLIFLLGLLAGGAFLVAGFWSAILAAMQNTLALAAMLLALAVVLYLFLDPRTRALIGFAYQSLMRWITSLFVEVDPIGILKGYVEHLEDNLQRMKRQINKLRGQMHKVQELIHNNRKAIEDNLELASKAKAQENKAQMILRSRKAGRLR
;
A
#
# COMPACT_ATOMS: atom_id res chain seq x y z
N MET A 1 -6.81 12.78 7.90
CA MET A 1 -6.38 12.75 6.49
C MET A 1 -6.18 11.29 6.16
N GLU A 2 -7.26 10.58 5.89
CA GLU A 2 -7.19 9.15 5.58
C GLU A 2 -6.90 9.01 4.08
N LEU A 3 -5.70 8.54 3.78
CA LEU A 3 -5.40 7.96 2.49
C LEU A 3 -6.31 6.76 2.37
N LYS A 4 -7.40 6.86 1.59
CA LYS A 4 -8.02 5.66 1.02
C LYS A 4 -6.97 5.07 0.08
N ASP A 5 -6.08 4.27 0.67
CA ASP A 5 -5.15 3.41 -0.02
C ASP A 5 -5.96 2.60 -1.03
N TYR A 6 -5.63 2.78 -2.29
CA TYR A 6 -6.04 1.85 -3.32
C TYR A 6 -5.37 0.51 -2.98
N LYS A 7 -6.05 -0.34 -2.20
CA LYS A 7 -5.65 -1.73 -2.05
C LYS A 7 -6.00 -2.41 -3.37
N PRO A 8 -5.02 -2.82 -4.19
CA PRO A 8 -5.31 -3.60 -5.38
C PRO A 8 -6.14 -4.81 -4.94
N LYS A 9 -7.24 -5.10 -5.64
CA LYS A 9 -8.11 -6.25 -5.34
C LYS A 9 -7.23 -7.50 -5.20
N SER A 10 -7.40 -8.20 -4.07
CA SER A 10 -6.70 -9.44 -3.76
C SER A 10 -6.86 -10.44 -4.92
N PHE A 11 -5.84 -11.24 -5.17
CA PHE A 11 -5.80 -12.23 -6.27
C PHE A 11 -7.05 -13.12 -6.30
N TRP A 12 -7.61 -13.45 -5.14
CA TRP A 12 -8.83 -14.24 -4.95
C TRP A 12 -10.14 -13.52 -5.28
N GLN A 13 -10.12 -12.20 -5.42
CA GLN A 13 -11.28 -11.39 -5.83
C GLN A 13 -11.30 -11.13 -7.34
N ARG A 14 -10.27 -11.58 -8.06
CA ARG A 14 -10.22 -11.54 -9.52
C ARG A 14 -10.83 -12.83 -10.07
N PRO A 15 -11.47 -12.80 -11.24
CA PRO A 15 -11.98 -14.03 -11.89
C PRO A 15 -10.88 -15.10 -12.10
N GLU A 16 -9.62 -14.66 -12.11
CA GLU A 16 -8.41 -15.50 -12.17
C GLU A 16 -8.20 -16.39 -10.93
N GLY A 17 -8.58 -15.92 -9.73
CA GLY A 17 -8.44 -16.68 -8.49
C GLY A 17 -9.52 -17.75 -8.31
N VAL A 18 -10.72 -17.51 -8.82
CA VAL A 18 -11.85 -18.46 -8.76
C VAL A 18 -11.62 -19.63 -9.72
N THR A 19 -11.13 -19.35 -10.92
CA THR A 19 -10.72 -20.38 -11.89
C THR A 19 -9.51 -21.18 -11.41
N GLY A 20 -8.54 -20.53 -10.76
CA GLY A 20 -7.45 -21.21 -10.07
C GLY A 20 -7.93 -22.19 -8.99
N LEU A 21 -8.86 -21.78 -8.13
CA LEU A 21 -9.40 -22.65 -7.08
C LEU A 21 -10.06 -23.92 -7.66
N ILE A 22 -10.84 -23.76 -8.73
CA ILE A 22 -11.50 -24.88 -9.44
C ILE A 22 -10.45 -25.80 -10.09
N PHE A 23 -9.41 -25.23 -10.71
CA PHE A 23 -8.34 -26.00 -11.32
C PHE A 23 -7.51 -26.78 -10.28
N LEU A 24 -7.24 -26.18 -9.12
CA LEU A 24 -6.49 -26.82 -8.04
C LEU A 24 -7.31 -27.97 -7.43
N LEU A 25 -8.63 -27.79 -7.27
CA LEU A 25 -9.56 -28.87 -6.93
C LEU A 25 -9.56 -29.98 -7.98
N GLY A 26 -9.57 -29.64 -9.27
CA GLY A 26 -9.48 -30.61 -10.37
C GLY A 26 -8.16 -31.38 -10.38
N LEU A 27 -7.04 -30.72 -10.11
CA LEU A 27 -5.72 -31.35 -10.03
C LEU A 27 -5.61 -32.28 -8.82
N LEU A 28 -6.14 -31.87 -7.66
CA LEU A 28 -6.22 -32.74 -6.48
C LEU A 28 -7.11 -33.96 -6.72
N ALA A 29 -8.29 -33.78 -7.33
CA ALA A 29 -9.19 -34.88 -7.65
C ALA A 29 -8.60 -35.83 -8.71
N GLY A 30 -7.97 -35.29 -9.76
CA GLY A 30 -7.28 -36.07 -10.79
C GLY A 30 -6.07 -36.81 -10.24
N GLY A 31 -5.28 -36.16 -9.37
CA GLY A 31 -4.16 -36.79 -8.67
C GLY A 31 -4.61 -37.93 -7.76
N ALA A 32 -5.68 -37.73 -6.99
CA ALA A 32 -6.27 -38.78 -6.16
C ALA A 32 -6.80 -39.96 -7.00
N PHE A 33 -7.42 -39.69 -8.16
CA PHE A 33 -7.89 -40.72 -9.06
C PHE A 33 -6.75 -41.55 -9.66
N LEU A 34 -5.65 -40.91 -10.07
CA LEU A 34 -4.46 -41.62 -10.57
C LEU A 34 -3.84 -42.48 -9.47
N VAL A 35 -3.69 -41.96 -8.25
CA VAL A 35 -3.15 -42.73 -7.12
C VAL A 35 -4.05 -43.93 -6.79
N ALA A 36 -5.37 -43.77 -6.86
CA ALA A 36 -6.32 -44.87 -6.66
C ALA A 36 -6.20 -45.93 -7.78
N GLY A 37 -6.01 -45.52 -9.03
CA GLY A 37 -5.81 -46.43 -10.17
C GLY A 37 -4.48 -47.19 -10.13
N PHE A 38 -3.42 -46.59 -9.60
CA PHE A 38 -2.10 -47.22 -9.42
C PHE A 38 -1.90 -47.85 -8.03
N TRP A 39 -2.95 -47.93 -7.21
CA TRP A 39 -2.86 -48.44 -5.83
C TRP A 39 -2.26 -49.83 -5.72
N SER A 40 -2.63 -50.74 -6.64
CA SER A 40 -2.08 -52.10 -6.72
C SER A 40 -0.61 -52.13 -7.11
N ALA A 41 -0.18 -51.26 -8.03
CA ALA A 41 1.21 -51.12 -8.45
C ALA A 41 2.10 -50.52 -7.35
N ILE A 42 1.56 -49.57 -6.57
CA ILE A 42 2.23 -49.00 -5.40
C ILE A 42 2.47 -50.09 -4.34
N LEU A 43 1.44 -50.91 -4.03
CA LEU A 43 1.60 -52.02 -3.09
C LEU A 43 2.60 -53.08 -3.55
N ALA A 44 2.62 -53.40 -4.85
CA ALA A 44 3.62 -54.31 -5.43
C ALA A 44 5.04 -53.72 -5.35
N ALA A 45 5.20 -52.40 -5.57
CA ALA A 45 6.47 -51.71 -5.43
C ALA A 45 6.95 -51.66 -3.97
N MET A 46 6.04 -51.61 -2.97
CA MET A 46 6.41 -51.66 -1.55
C MET A 46 7.01 -53.01 -1.12
N GLN A 47 6.79 -54.08 -1.87
CA GLN A 47 7.42 -55.38 -1.60
C GLN A 47 8.92 -55.38 -1.93
N ASN A 48 9.37 -54.46 -2.80
CA ASN A 48 10.78 -54.30 -3.14
C ASN A 48 11.39 -53.19 -2.26
N THR A 49 12.39 -53.55 -1.44
CA THR A 49 13.10 -52.64 -0.53
C THR A 49 13.71 -51.44 -1.24
N LEU A 50 14.16 -51.59 -2.49
CA LEU A 50 14.72 -50.49 -3.27
C LEU A 50 13.64 -49.49 -3.70
N ALA A 51 12.49 -49.99 -4.15
CA ALA A 51 11.38 -49.14 -4.58
C ALA A 51 10.68 -48.47 -3.39
N LEU A 52 10.61 -49.15 -2.23
CA LEU A 52 10.16 -48.55 -0.98
C LEU A 52 11.06 -47.40 -0.54
N ALA A 53 12.39 -47.57 -0.59
CA ALA A 53 13.34 -46.49 -0.27
C ALA A 53 13.19 -45.29 -1.23
N ALA A 54 13.03 -45.55 -2.53
CA ALA A 54 12.79 -44.50 -3.52
C ALA A 54 11.48 -43.74 -3.28
N MET A 55 10.40 -44.45 -2.94
CA MET A 55 9.11 -43.82 -2.62
C MET A 55 9.19 -42.98 -1.34
N LEU A 56 9.87 -43.47 -0.30
CA LEU A 56 10.08 -42.68 0.93
C LEU A 56 10.91 -41.43 0.69
N LEU A 57 11.96 -41.50 -0.14
CA LEU A 57 12.73 -40.33 -0.54
C LEU A 57 11.90 -39.34 -1.34
N ALA A 58 11.10 -39.80 -2.30
CA ALA A 58 10.19 -38.93 -3.04
C ALA A 58 9.19 -38.22 -2.12
N LEU A 59 8.62 -38.95 -1.15
CA LEU A 59 7.68 -38.40 -0.17
C LEU A 59 8.38 -37.38 0.74
N ALA A 60 9.61 -37.65 1.18
CA ALA A 60 10.42 -36.71 1.96
C ALA A 60 10.73 -35.42 1.17
N VAL A 61 11.04 -35.53 -0.12
CA VAL A 61 11.25 -34.37 -1.00
C VAL A 61 9.98 -33.55 -1.14
N VAL A 62 8.82 -34.19 -1.36
CA VAL A 62 7.53 -33.48 -1.44
C VAL A 62 7.23 -32.76 -0.13
N LEU A 63 7.40 -33.42 1.02
CA LEU A 63 7.19 -32.79 2.33
C LEU A 63 8.15 -31.61 2.56
N TYR A 64 9.42 -31.73 2.16
CA TYR A 64 10.39 -30.65 2.24
C TYR A 64 9.97 -29.43 1.40
N LEU A 65 9.45 -29.66 0.19
CA LEU A 65 8.95 -28.59 -0.69
C LEU A 65 7.75 -27.84 -0.08
N PHE A 66 6.92 -28.50 0.73
CA PHE A 66 5.79 -27.85 1.42
C PHE A 66 6.19 -27.16 2.73
N LEU A 67 7.19 -27.67 3.45
CA LEU A 67 7.66 -27.11 4.73
C LEU A 67 8.53 -25.86 4.56
N ASP A 68 9.33 -25.78 3.49
CA ASP A 68 10.21 -24.63 3.28
C ASP A 68 9.40 -23.38 2.83
N PRO A 69 9.45 -22.27 3.59
CA PRO A 69 8.70 -21.06 3.25
C PRO A 69 9.14 -20.44 1.92
N ARG A 70 10.38 -20.66 1.46
CA ARG A 70 10.88 -20.12 0.18
C ARG A 70 10.29 -20.87 -1.01
N THR A 71 10.26 -22.20 -0.97
CA THR A 71 9.69 -23.03 -2.03
C THR A 71 8.19 -22.82 -2.14
N ARG A 72 7.48 -22.70 -1.00
CA ARG A 72 6.04 -22.38 -0.99
C ARG A 72 5.73 -21.05 -1.67
N ALA A 73 6.56 -20.02 -1.42
CA ALA A 73 6.41 -18.72 -2.08
C ALA A 73 6.66 -18.83 -3.58
N LEU A 74 7.72 -19.52 -4.01
CA LEU A 74 8.04 -19.71 -5.42
C LEU A 74 6.97 -20.50 -6.18
N ILE A 75 6.48 -21.60 -5.61
CA ILE A 75 5.38 -22.39 -6.19
C ILE A 75 4.11 -21.54 -6.27
N GLY A 76 3.82 -20.73 -5.24
CA GLY A 76 2.71 -19.79 -5.25
C GLY A 76 2.82 -18.76 -6.37
N PHE A 77 3.98 -18.12 -6.54
CA PHE A 77 4.21 -17.16 -7.62
C PHE A 77 4.18 -17.80 -9.01
N ALA A 78 4.78 -18.98 -9.17
CA ALA A 78 4.75 -19.74 -10.41
C ALA A 78 3.31 -20.14 -10.79
N TYR A 79 2.52 -20.60 -9.81
CA TYR A 79 1.11 -20.92 -9.99
C TYR A 79 0.29 -19.68 -10.36
N GLN A 80 0.50 -18.55 -9.68
CA GLN A 80 -0.15 -17.27 -10.03
C GLN A 80 0.20 -16.81 -11.45
N SER A 81 1.46 -16.98 -11.87
CA SER A 81 1.92 -16.64 -13.23
C SER A 81 1.28 -17.54 -14.30
N LEU A 82 1.21 -18.85 -14.03
CA LEU A 82 0.56 -19.82 -14.92
C LEU A 82 -0.94 -19.57 -15.02
N MET A 83 -1.62 -19.32 -13.91
CA MET A 83 -3.05 -19.01 -13.92
C MET A 83 -3.34 -17.74 -14.70
N ARG A 84 -2.55 -16.67 -14.51
CA ARG A 84 -2.68 -15.44 -15.32
C ARG A 84 -2.53 -15.71 -16.82
N TRP A 85 -1.60 -16.59 -17.20
CA TRP A 85 -1.40 -16.98 -18.60
C TRP A 85 -2.57 -17.81 -19.13
N ILE A 86 -3.03 -18.83 -18.38
CA ILE A 86 -4.15 -19.68 -18.79
C ILE A 86 -5.45 -18.86 -18.85
N THR A 87 -5.75 -18.05 -17.85
CA THR A 87 -6.97 -17.26 -17.82
C THR A 87 -6.97 -16.15 -18.86
N SER A 88 -5.79 -15.64 -19.27
CA SER A 88 -5.72 -14.71 -20.40
C SER A 88 -6.16 -15.32 -21.74
N LEU A 89 -6.20 -16.66 -21.86
CA LEU A 89 -6.70 -17.36 -23.04
C LEU A 89 -8.21 -17.65 -22.98
N PHE A 90 -8.81 -17.68 -21.77
CA PHE A 90 -10.22 -18.07 -21.57
C PHE A 90 -11.11 -16.91 -21.10
N VAL A 91 -10.53 -15.82 -20.60
CA VAL A 91 -11.24 -14.64 -20.10
C VAL A 91 -10.60 -13.42 -20.75
N GLU A 92 -11.41 -12.64 -21.47
CA GLU A 92 -11.01 -11.38 -22.08
C GLU A 92 -10.67 -10.38 -20.95
N VAL A 93 -9.40 -10.31 -20.57
CA VAL A 93 -8.91 -9.24 -19.68
C VAL A 93 -8.85 -7.99 -20.53
N ASP A 94 -9.95 -7.23 -20.61
CA ASP A 94 -10.00 -5.97 -21.36
C ASP A 94 -8.84 -5.05 -20.92
N PRO A 95 -7.74 -4.96 -21.71
CA PRO A 95 -6.55 -4.23 -21.30
C PRO A 95 -6.85 -2.73 -21.21
N ILE A 96 -7.85 -2.28 -21.97
CA ILE A 96 -8.40 -0.93 -22.00
C ILE A 96 -9.04 -0.58 -20.63
N GLY A 97 -9.72 -1.51 -19.97
CA GLY A 97 -10.40 -1.25 -18.70
C GLY A 97 -9.42 -0.97 -17.55
N ILE A 98 -8.29 -1.68 -17.53
CA ILE A 98 -7.22 -1.48 -16.52
C ILE A 98 -6.54 -0.12 -16.74
N LEU A 99 -6.24 0.23 -17.99
CA LEU A 99 -5.61 1.51 -18.33
C LEU A 99 -6.56 2.70 -18.07
N LYS A 100 -7.86 2.56 -18.37
CA LYS A 100 -8.88 3.57 -18.06
C LYS A 100 -8.98 3.81 -16.55
N GLY A 101 -8.96 2.73 -15.75
CA GLY A 101 -8.92 2.86 -14.29
C GLY A 101 -7.68 3.60 -13.78
N TYR A 102 -6.50 3.35 -14.38
CA TYR A 102 -5.29 4.09 -14.01
C TYR A 102 -5.37 5.58 -14.38
N VAL A 103 -5.91 5.92 -15.55
CA VAL A 103 -6.13 7.32 -15.97
C VAL A 103 -7.12 8.02 -15.04
N GLU A 104 -8.23 7.37 -14.68
CA GLU A 104 -9.22 7.88 -13.74
C GLU A 104 -8.62 8.13 -12.35
N HIS A 105 -7.77 7.23 -11.87
CA HIS A 105 -7.03 7.43 -10.61
C HIS A 105 -6.03 8.59 -10.67
N LEU A 106 -5.34 8.79 -11.80
CA LEU A 106 -4.43 9.92 -11.98
C LEU A 106 -5.20 11.25 -12.01
N GLU A 107 -6.36 11.29 -12.69
CA GLU A 107 -7.22 12.46 -12.75
C GLU A 107 -7.74 12.85 -11.35
N ASP A 108 -8.21 11.86 -10.56
CA ASP A 108 -8.62 12.05 -9.18
C ASP A 108 -7.49 12.58 -8.29
N ASN A 109 -6.28 12.03 -8.45
CA ASN A 109 -5.10 12.47 -7.69
C ASN A 109 -4.71 13.91 -8.04
N LEU A 110 -4.78 14.30 -9.33
CA LEU A 110 -4.55 15.67 -9.77
C LEU A 110 -5.58 16.61 -9.13
N GLN A 111 -6.85 16.21 -9.09
CA GLN A 111 -7.90 17.01 -8.47
C GLN A 111 -7.68 17.19 -6.97
N ARG A 112 -7.25 16.13 -6.26
CA ARG A 112 -6.88 16.20 -4.83
C ARG A 112 -5.69 17.12 -4.59
N MET A 113 -4.65 17.03 -5.42
CA MET A 113 -3.48 17.89 -5.34
C MET A 113 -3.85 19.35 -5.56
N LYS A 114 -4.70 19.66 -6.54
CA LYS A 114 -5.24 21.01 -6.77
C LYS A 114 -5.94 21.57 -5.53
N ARG A 115 -6.75 20.76 -4.83
CA ARG A 115 -7.41 21.17 -3.57
C ARG A 115 -6.39 21.48 -2.48
N GLN A 116 -5.32 20.69 -2.37
CA GLN A 116 -4.25 20.93 -1.39
C GLN A 116 -3.46 22.21 -1.69
N ILE A 117 -3.13 22.46 -2.97
CA ILE A 117 -2.47 23.70 -3.40
C ILE A 117 -3.31 24.93 -3.03
N ASN A 118 -4.62 24.87 -3.21
CA ASN A 118 -5.51 25.98 -2.83
C ASN A 118 -5.51 26.22 -1.31
N LYS A 119 -5.48 25.16 -0.50
CA LYS A 119 -5.37 25.28 0.96
C LYS A 119 -4.03 25.91 1.37
N LEU A 120 -2.93 25.48 0.77
CA LEU A 120 -1.59 26.04 1.00
C LEU A 120 -1.53 27.52 0.63
N ARG A 121 -2.10 27.91 -0.52
CA ARG A 121 -2.22 29.33 -0.92
C ARG A 121 -3.02 30.15 0.09
N GLY A 122 -4.12 29.62 0.61
CA GLY A 122 -4.90 30.28 1.66
C GLY A 122 -4.12 30.44 2.97
N GLN A 123 -3.35 29.42 3.36
CA GLN A 123 -2.47 29.51 4.53
C GLN A 123 -1.37 30.55 4.34
N MET A 124 -0.77 30.64 3.15
CA MET A 124 0.24 31.64 2.81
C MET A 124 -0.31 33.07 2.98
N HIS A 125 -1.52 33.34 2.50
CA HIS A 125 -2.16 34.65 2.70
C HIS A 125 -2.39 34.99 4.18
N LYS A 126 -2.87 34.02 4.99
CA LYS A 126 -3.03 34.22 6.43
C LYS A 126 -1.71 34.55 7.12
N VAL A 127 -0.64 33.85 6.75
CA VAL A 127 0.70 34.12 7.31
C VAL A 127 1.17 35.51 6.90
N GLN A 128 0.99 35.92 5.65
CA GLN A 128 1.34 37.27 5.20
C GLN A 128 0.55 38.36 5.94
N GLU A 129 -0.75 38.15 6.17
CA GLU A 129 -1.60 39.06 6.92
C GLU A 129 -1.17 39.16 8.40
N LEU A 130 -0.85 38.03 9.04
CA LEU A 130 -0.30 38.01 10.38
C LEU A 130 1.03 38.77 10.47
N ILE A 131 1.93 38.60 9.50
CA ILE A 131 3.19 39.35 9.44
C ILE A 131 2.92 40.85 9.31
N HIS A 132 1.98 41.26 8.46
CA HIS A 132 1.62 42.67 8.28
C HIS A 132 1.04 43.28 9.56
N ASN A 133 0.10 42.59 10.21
CA ASN A 133 -0.52 43.03 11.46
C ASN A 133 0.49 43.08 12.62
N ASN A 134 1.39 42.09 12.70
CA ASN A 134 2.46 42.10 13.68
C ASN A 134 3.42 43.28 13.47
N ARG A 135 3.79 43.60 12.22
CA ARG A 135 4.64 44.77 11.91
C ARG A 135 4.00 46.08 12.37
N LYS A 136 2.71 46.30 12.06
CA LYS A 136 1.97 47.48 12.54
C LYS A 136 1.93 47.54 14.07
N ALA A 137 1.61 46.43 14.73
CA ALA A 137 1.59 46.37 16.18
C ALA A 137 2.97 46.60 16.81
N ILE A 138 4.07 46.18 16.17
CA ILE A 138 5.43 46.49 16.61
C ILE A 138 5.66 48.01 16.55
N GLU A 139 5.33 48.64 15.42
CA GLU A 139 5.50 50.08 15.22
C GLU A 139 4.69 50.90 16.24
N ASP A 140 3.41 50.60 16.42
CA ASP A 140 2.53 51.26 17.40
C ASP A 140 3.07 51.11 18.83
N ASN A 141 3.52 49.91 19.22
CA ASN A 141 4.05 49.67 20.56
C ASN A 141 5.42 50.35 20.76
N LEU A 142 6.24 50.49 19.71
CA LEU A 142 7.49 51.25 19.78
C LEU A 142 7.23 52.75 19.89
N GLU A 143 6.23 53.29 19.18
CA GLU A 143 5.83 54.69 19.28
C GLU A 143 5.24 55.01 20.67
N LEU A 144 4.40 54.14 21.22
CA LEU A 144 3.90 54.29 22.58
C LEU A 144 5.04 54.19 23.63
N ALA A 145 6.03 53.34 23.39
CA ALA A 145 7.20 53.24 24.26
C ALA A 145 8.07 54.52 24.21
N SER A 146 8.23 55.14 23.03
CA SER A 146 8.98 56.39 22.87
C SER A 146 8.26 57.57 23.53
N LYS A 147 6.93 57.66 23.39
CA LYS A 147 6.09 58.65 24.11
C LYS A 147 6.16 58.48 25.63
N ALA A 148 6.06 57.24 26.12
CA ALA A 148 6.18 56.95 27.56
C ALA A 148 7.58 57.28 28.11
N LYS A 149 8.64 57.13 27.30
CA LYS A 149 10.00 57.55 27.65
C LYS A 149 10.09 59.08 27.81
N ALA A 150 9.45 59.85 26.92
CA ALA A 150 9.42 61.31 26.98
C ALA A 150 8.66 61.85 28.20
N GLN A 151 7.69 61.10 28.71
CA GLN A 151 6.91 61.43 29.92
C GLN A 151 7.49 60.82 31.21
N GLU A 152 8.75 60.36 31.19
CA GLU A 152 9.45 59.66 32.30
C GLU A 152 8.72 58.43 32.88
N ASN A 153 7.71 57.89 32.17
CA ASN A 153 6.94 56.73 32.61
C ASN A 153 7.65 55.42 32.25
N LYS A 154 8.66 55.08 33.06
CA LYS A 154 9.56 53.91 32.87
C LYS A 154 8.80 52.58 32.84
N ALA A 155 7.74 52.42 33.62
CA ALA A 155 6.97 51.18 33.69
C ALA A 155 6.25 50.88 32.36
N GLN A 156 5.58 51.89 31.78
CA GLN A 156 4.88 51.74 30.50
C GLN A 156 5.87 51.53 29.34
N MET A 157 7.02 52.19 29.35
CA MET A 157 8.06 52.00 28.33
C MET A 157 8.59 50.56 28.28
N ILE A 158 8.85 49.93 29.44
CA ILE A 158 9.35 48.54 29.51
C ILE A 158 8.28 47.54 29.03
N LEU A 159 7.02 47.73 29.39
CA LEU A 159 5.94 46.83 28.98
C LEU A 159 5.71 46.87 27.47
N ARG A 160 5.70 48.06 26.88
CA ARG A 160 5.45 48.25 25.44
C ARG A 160 6.61 47.78 24.57
N SER A 161 7.86 48.01 24.99
CA SER A 161 9.05 47.46 24.32
C SER A 161 9.10 45.92 24.36
N ARG A 162 8.77 45.28 25.49
CA ARG A 162 8.66 43.82 25.58
C ARG A 162 7.56 43.26 24.68
N LYS A 163 6.41 43.93 24.61
CA LYS A 163 5.29 43.52 23.73
C LYS A 163 5.70 43.56 22.25
N ALA A 164 6.41 44.61 21.82
CA ALA A 164 6.97 44.69 20.48
C ALA A 164 8.00 43.57 20.19
N GLY A 165 8.85 43.24 21.17
CA GLY A 165 9.83 42.15 21.04
C GLY A 165 9.22 40.75 20.83
N ARG A 166 8.01 40.49 21.33
CA ARG A 166 7.32 39.19 21.22
C ARG A 166 6.61 38.94 19.90
N LEU A 167 6.42 39.98 19.08
CA LEU A 167 5.65 39.92 17.83
C LEU A 167 6.55 39.72 16.59
N ARG A 168 7.86 39.63 16.78
CA ARG A 168 8.85 39.35 15.73
C ARG A 168 8.88 37.88 15.34
#